data_AF-A0A1G1GUP5-F1
#
_entry.id   AF-A0A1G1GUP5-F1
#
_cell.length_a   1.000
_cell.length_b   1.000
_cell.length_c   1.000
_cell.angle_alpha   90.00
_cell.angle_beta   90.00
_cell.angle_gamma   90.00
#
_symmetry.space_group_name_H-M   'P 1'
#
loop_
_entity.id
_entity.type
_entity.pdbx_description
1 polymer ?
#
loop_
_entity_poly.entity_id
_entity_poly.type
_entity_poly.pdbx_seq_one_letter_code
_entity_poly.pdbx_strand_id
1 'polypeptide(L)'
;MKVRMTAPAIMLAALFVAITVVAAGCAKRTGIQRAEKTTSSMQAVESNIRQTVAQIDATNAALAAVLDAKDSPDVKKTYDAYADNVNKMEKSGSALLKQTNEMTAQGNDYFEEWQKSGSTYTNPDIQKLSQERRNQLQQTFSEISQASPGVNGSLNAYLSDIKQIQTYLSNDLTPQGIAAISPVARDTIQKGDSVKSAVQPMLAATARARSEMSEGAAAGGSAGQSTGGSEGYQQNQQDQQNMFR
;
A
#
# COMPACT_ATOMS: atom_id res chain seq x y z
N MET A 1 3.09 -74.08 -54.84
CA MET A 1 2.60 -75.12 -53.91
C MET A 1 2.47 -74.50 -52.52
N LYS A 2 1.25 -74.48 -51.95
CA LYS A 2 0.85 -74.35 -50.51
C LYS A 2 1.50 -73.25 -49.64
N VAL A 3 0.81 -72.16 -49.23
CA VAL A 3 -0.20 -71.99 -48.13
C VAL A 3 0.41 -72.24 -46.74
N ARG A 4 0.19 -71.52 -45.63
CA ARG A 4 -0.34 -70.20 -45.15
C ARG A 4 -0.10 -70.23 -43.61
N MET A 5 0.03 -69.05 -42.96
CA MET A 5 -0.41 -68.63 -41.59
C MET A 5 -0.12 -69.56 -40.38
N THR A 6 0.36 -69.10 -39.21
CA THR A 6 -0.33 -68.27 -38.19
C THR A 6 0.62 -67.89 -37.03
N ALA A 7 0.45 -66.70 -36.43
CA ALA A 7 0.96 -66.26 -35.10
C ALA A 7 0.14 -66.96 -33.94
N PRO A 8 0.24 -66.66 -32.59
CA PRO A 8 0.91 -65.55 -31.88
C PRO A 8 1.47 -65.80 -30.41
N ALA A 9 2.14 -64.75 -29.87
CA ALA A 9 2.15 -64.17 -28.50
C ALA A 9 2.56 -64.93 -27.20
N ILE A 10 3.34 -64.26 -26.31
CA ILE A 10 2.97 -63.73 -24.95
C ILE A 10 4.19 -63.56 -23.97
N MET A 11 4.28 -62.38 -23.32
CA MET A 11 4.95 -61.98 -22.02
C MET A 11 6.50 -61.99 -21.87
N LEU A 12 7.21 -61.18 -21.05
CA LEU A 12 6.94 -60.23 -19.94
C LEU A 12 8.20 -59.35 -19.63
N ALA A 13 7.98 -58.09 -19.24
CA ALA A 13 8.72 -57.21 -18.29
C ALA A 13 10.26 -56.99 -18.32
N ALA A 14 10.68 -55.71 -18.39
CA ALA A 14 11.35 -55.00 -17.27
C ALA A 14 11.52 -53.50 -17.57
N LEU A 15 11.02 -52.68 -16.66
CA LEU A 15 10.92 -51.23 -16.68
C LEU A 15 12.02 -50.63 -15.80
N PHE A 16 12.92 -49.81 -16.36
CA PHE A 16 13.78 -48.90 -15.59
C PHE A 16 13.91 -47.59 -16.36
N VAL A 17 13.08 -46.61 -16.01
CA VAL A 17 13.31 -45.20 -16.35
C VAL A 17 13.38 -44.43 -15.05
N ALA A 18 14.60 -44.02 -14.70
CA ALA A 18 14.85 -43.07 -13.62
C ALA A 18 14.28 -41.71 -14.01
N ILE A 19 13.19 -41.29 -13.36
CA ILE A 19 12.70 -39.91 -13.40
C ILE A 19 13.22 -39.22 -12.15
N THR A 20 14.39 -38.61 -12.25
CA THR A 20 14.86 -37.57 -11.34
C THR A 20 14.54 -36.21 -11.95
N VAL A 21 13.31 -35.74 -11.78
CA VAL A 21 12.99 -34.31 -11.93
C VAL A 21 13.03 -33.68 -10.55
N VAL A 22 14.22 -33.24 -10.16
CA VAL A 22 14.40 -32.24 -9.11
C VAL A 22 14.07 -30.89 -9.73
N ALA A 23 12.90 -30.35 -9.41
CA ALA A 23 12.61 -28.92 -9.56
C ALA A 23 11.83 -28.47 -8.32
N ALA A 24 12.56 -28.30 -7.22
CA ALA A 24 12.05 -27.61 -6.05
C ALA A 24 11.81 -26.13 -6.40
N GLY A 25 10.54 -25.72 -6.40
CA GLY A 25 10.12 -24.55 -5.64
C GLY A 25 10.63 -23.16 -6.01
N CYS A 26 10.57 -22.75 -7.27
CA CYS A 26 10.30 -21.34 -7.61
C CYS A 26 8.88 -21.27 -8.19
N ALA A 27 7.87 -21.31 -7.32
CA ALA A 27 6.49 -21.12 -7.74
C ALA A 27 6.39 -19.76 -8.46
N LYS A 28 6.18 -19.78 -9.79
CA LYS A 28 5.85 -18.59 -10.57
C LYS A 28 4.61 -18.00 -9.91
N ARG A 29 4.75 -16.87 -9.19
CA ARG A 29 3.58 -16.20 -8.61
C ARG A 29 2.58 -15.94 -9.73
N THR A 30 1.31 -16.23 -9.52
CA THR A 30 0.27 -15.92 -10.51
C THR A 30 0.01 -14.42 -10.55
N GLY A 31 -0.67 -13.93 -11.60
CA GLY A 31 -1.08 -12.51 -11.67
C GLY A 31 -1.94 -12.09 -10.47
N ILE A 32 -2.81 -13.00 -9.99
CA ILE A 32 -3.67 -12.81 -8.83
C ILE A 32 -2.84 -12.63 -7.55
N GLN A 33 -1.85 -13.48 -7.29
CA GLN A 33 -0.99 -13.36 -6.11
C GLN A 33 -0.19 -12.05 -6.09
N ARG A 34 0.19 -11.51 -7.26
CA ARG A 34 0.83 -10.19 -7.32
C ARG A 34 -0.18 -9.08 -7.01
N ALA A 35 -1.39 -9.15 -7.55
CA ALA A 35 -2.45 -8.19 -7.26
C ALA A 35 -2.84 -8.17 -5.78
N GLU A 36 -2.96 -9.34 -5.14
CA GLU A 36 -3.20 -9.47 -3.68
C GLU A 36 -2.08 -8.84 -2.86
N LYS A 37 -0.81 -9.08 -3.24
CA LYS A 37 0.35 -8.49 -2.57
C LYS A 37 0.33 -6.96 -2.66
N THR A 38 0.10 -6.42 -3.86
CA THR A 38 0.02 -4.97 -4.10
C THR A 38 -1.16 -4.35 -3.35
N THR A 39 -2.32 -5.00 -3.32
CA THR A 39 -3.49 -4.57 -2.55
C THR A 39 -3.19 -4.55 -1.05
N SER A 40 -2.48 -5.57 -0.55
CA SER A 40 -2.09 -5.65 0.87
C SER A 40 -1.09 -4.55 1.26
N SER A 41 -0.14 -4.20 0.37
CA SER A 41 0.79 -3.10 0.64
C SER A 41 0.10 -1.74 0.59
N MET A 42 -0.90 -1.55 -0.26
CA MET A 42 -1.78 -0.36 -0.23
C MET A 42 -2.50 -0.22 1.12
N GLN A 43 -3.10 -1.30 1.64
CA GLN A 43 -3.74 -1.29 2.95
C GLN A 43 -2.76 -0.95 4.09
N ALA A 44 -1.54 -1.50 4.03
CA ALA A 44 -0.50 -1.20 5.00
C ALA A 44 -0.10 0.29 4.97
N VAL A 45 0.03 0.88 3.78
CA VAL A 45 0.30 2.32 3.61
C VAL A 45 -0.86 3.18 4.11
N GLU A 46 -2.12 2.85 3.77
CA GLU A 46 -3.30 3.55 4.31
C GLU A 46 -3.30 3.57 5.85
N SER A 47 -3.05 2.41 6.47
CA SER A 47 -2.96 2.27 7.92
C SER A 47 -1.82 3.12 8.50
N ASN A 48 -0.63 3.06 7.90
CA ASN A 48 0.53 3.80 8.38
C ASN A 48 0.38 5.31 8.21
N ILE A 49 -0.28 5.79 7.14
CA ILE A 49 -0.62 7.21 6.99
C ILE A 49 -1.48 7.66 8.17
N ARG A 50 -2.56 6.92 8.49
CA ARG A 50 -3.45 7.25 9.61
C ARG A 50 -2.74 7.26 10.95
N GLN A 51 -1.89 6.25 11.19
CA GLN A 51 -1.08 6.18 12.41
C GLN A 51 -0.09 7.35 12.50
N THR A 52 0.54 7.72 11.39
CA THR A 52 1.48 8.84 11.32
C THR A 52 0.77 10.16 11.61
N VAL A 53 -0.41 10.39 11.04
CA VAL A 53 -1.25 11.58 11.33
C VAL A 53 -1.59 11.67 12.81
N ALA A 54 -2.04 10.57 13.42
CA ALA A 54 -2.34 10.55 14.85
C ALA A 54 -1.09 10.80 15.72
N GLN A 55 0.07 10.28 15.31
CA GLN A 55 1.32 10.53 16.02
C GLN A 55 1.82 11.97 15.85
N ILE A 56 1.57 12.63 14.71
CA ILE A 56 1.82 14.06 14.55
C ILE A 56 1.00 14.86 15.55
N ASP A 57 -0.30 14.57 15.68
CA ASP A 57 -1.17 15.25 16.65
C ASP A 57 -0.67 15.07 18.09
N ALA A 58 -0.29 13.84 18.46
CA ALA A 58 0.26 13.55 19.78
C ALA A 58 1.59 14.30 20.06
N THR A 59 2.49 14.35 19.08
CA THR A 59 3.77 15.08 19.19
C THR A 59 3.56 16.59 19.27
N ASN A 60 2.68 17.15 18.44
CA ASN A 60 2.32 18.56 18.44
C ASN A 60 1.68 18.97 19.78
N ALA A 61 0.76 18.16 20.31
CA ALA A 61 0.14 18.40 21.60
C ALA A 61 1.16 18.32 22.76
N ALA A 62 2.09 17.37 22.71
CA ALA A 62 3.15 17.27 23.71
C ALA A 62 4.11 18.47 23.65
N LEU A 63 4.44 18.95 22.45
CA LEU A 63 5.25 20.16 22.28
C LEU A 63 4.53 21.39 22.83
N ALA A 64 3.25 21.58 22.51
CA ALA A 64 2.44 22.67 23.04
C ALA A 64 2.38 22.63 24.58
N ALA A 65 2.22 21.45 25.18
CA ALA A 65 2.22 21.28 26.63
C ALA A 65 3.54 21.73 27.29
N VAL A 66 4.69 21.54 26.63
CA VAL A 66 5.97 22.09 27.13
C VAL A 66 5.95 23.62 27.14
N LEU A 67 5.41 24.24 26.09
CA LEU A 67 5.32 25.71 26.00
C LEU A 67 4.40 26.28 27.08
N ASP A 68 3.28 25.60 27.35
CA ASP A 68 2.30 26.02 28.36
C ASP A 68 2.81 25.81 29.79
N ALA A 69 3.64 24.77 30.00
CA ALA A 69 4.23 24.45 31.30
C ALA A 69 5.51 25.26 31.63
N LYS A 70 5.85 26.30 30.87
CA LYS A 70 7.15 27.01 30.99
C LYS A 70 7.49 27.50 32.42
N ASP A 71 6.49 27.90 33.19
CA ASP A 71 6.63 28.41 34.57
C ASP A 71 6.20 27.37 35.62
N SER A 72 5.90 26.14 35.19
CA SER A 72 5.40 25.05 36.03
C SER A 72 6.54 24.22 36.63
N PRO A 73 6.42 23.75 37.88
CA PRO A 73 7.35 22.75 38.42
C PRO A 73 7.33 21.42 37.65
N ASP A 74 6.27 21.16 36.88
CA ASP A 74 6.09 19.92 36.10
C ASP A 74 6.71 20.00 34.69
N VAL A 75 7.41 21.09 34.33
CA VAL A 75 7.96 21.30 32.97
C VAL A 75 8.85 20.16 32.49
N LYS A 76 9.59 19.52 33.41
CA LYS A 76 10.41 18.36 33.11
C LYS A 76 9.59 17.16 32.65
N LYS A 77 8.43 16.93 33.26
CA LYS A 77 7.52 15.84 32.91
C LYS A 77 6.89 16.07 31.53
N THR A 78 6.51 17.31 31.21
CA THR A 78 6.00 17.65 29.87
C THR A 78 7.09 17.48 28.81
N TYR A 79 8.33 17.84 29.12
CA TYR A 79 9.46 17.63 28.21
C TYR A 79 9.73 16.13 27.97
N ASP A 80 9.70 15.29 29.01
CA ASP A 80 9.90 13.85 28.85
C ASP A 80 8.81 13.23 27.98
N ALA A 81 7.55 13.63 28.16
CA ALA A 81 6.45 13.20 27.30
C ALA A 81 6.63 13.67 25.84
N TYR A 82 7.14 14.88 25.61
CA TYR A 82 7.48 15.36 24.28
C TYR A 82 8.61 14.52 23.65
N ALA A 83 9.71 14.30 24.38
CA ALA A 83 10.83 13.48 23.93
C ALA A 83 10.41 12.06 23.53
N ASP A 84 9.53 11.43 24.31
CA ASP A 84 8.96 10.11 23.99
C ASP A 84 8.13 10.14 22.71
N ASN A 85 7.34 11.19 22.49
CA ASN A 85 6.56 11.36 21.27
C ASN A 85 7.46 11.64 20.05
N VAL A 86 8.56 12.38 20.18
CA VAL A 86 9.56 12.53 19.12
C VAL A 86 10.11 11.18 18.70
N ASN A 87 10.51 10.33 19.64
CA ASN A 87 11.02 8.98 19.35
C ASN A 87 9.98 8.09 18.64
N LYS A 88 8.69 8.19 19.02
CA LYS A 88 7.60 7.48 18.34
C LYS A 88 7.38 8.02 16.93
N MET A 89 7.42 9.34 16.77
CA MET A 89 7.25 10.02 15.48
C MET A 89 8.36 9.65 14.50
N GLU A 90 9.61 9.57 14.94
CA GLU A 90 10.74 9.09 14.12
C GLU A 90 10.51 7.67 13.58
N LYS A 91 10.01 6.76 14.44
CA LYS A 91 9.67 5.39 14.05
C LYS A 91 8.51 5.35 13.06
N SER A 92 7.42 6.06 13.34
CA SER A 92 6.25 6.15 12.45
C SER A 92 6.61 6.75 11.09
N GLY A 93 7.37 7.85 11.08
CA GLY A 93 7.80 8.50 9.85
C GLY A 93 8.71 7.59 9.01
N SER A 94 9.70 6.94 9.63
CA SER A 94 10.58 5.98 8.94
C SER A 94 9.79 4.79 8.37
N ALA A 95 8.80 4.28 9.12
CA ALA A 95 7.94 3.19 8.66
C ALA A 95 7.07 3.61 7.48
N LEU A 96 6.51 4.83 7.48
CA LEU A 96 5.73 5.35 6.36
C LEU A 96 6.58 5.51 5.08
N LEU A 97 7.79 6.07 5.21
CA LEU A 97 8.70 6.22 4.06
C LEU A 97 9.07 4.86 3.45
N LYS A 98 9.43 3.89 4.30
CA LYS A 98 9.72 2.50 3.87
C LYS A 98 8.50 1.85 3.22
N GLN A 99 7.35 1.94 3.89
CA GLN A 99 6.00 1.57 3.44
C GLN A 99 5.74 1.95 1.98
N THR A 100 5.87 3.26 1.75
CA THR A 100 5.59 3.93 0.48
C THR A 100 6.53 3.46 -0.62
N ASN A 101 7.83 3.36 -0.33
CA ASN A 101 8.82 2.89 -1.29
C ASN A 101 8.60 1.42 -1.68
N GLU A 102 8.30 0.56 -0.70
CA GLU A 102 7.99 -0.86 -0.95
C GLU A 102 6.72 -1.03 -1.79
N MET A 103 5.66 -0.27 -1.48
CA MET A 103 4.43 -0.28 -2.27
C MET A 103 4.68 0.18 -3.70
N THR A 104 5.45 1.26 -3.89
CA THR A 104 5.80 1.79 -5.23
C THR A 104 6.57 0.74 -6.05
N ALA A 105 7.58 0.10 -5.46
CA ALA A 105 8.33 -0.96 -6.12
C ALA A 105 7.43 -2.16 -6.50
N GLN A 106 6.56 -2.60 -5.59
CA GLN A 106 5.62 -3.69 -5.86
C GLN A 106 4.59 -3.36 -6.95
N GLY A 107 4.15 -2.10 -7.02
CA GLY A 107 3.29 -1.62 -8.11
C GLY A 107 4.00 -1.69 -9.46
N ASN A 108 5.23 -1.19 -9.54
CA ASN A 108 6.04 -1.28 -10.76
C ASN A 108 6.25 -2.73 -11.21
N ASP A 109 6.67 -3.61 -10.30
CA ASP A 109 6.82 -5.04 -10.57
C ASP A 109 5.51 -5.67 -11.10
N TYR A 110 4.37 -5.29 -10.52
CA TYR A 110 3.06 -5.78 -10.95
C TYR A 110 2.72 -5.36 -12.39
N PHE A 111 2.91 -4.08 -12.74
CA PHE A 111 2.60 -3.59 -14.08
C PHE A 111 3.57 -4.09 -15.16
N GLU A 112 4.85 -4.28 -14.82
CA GLU A 112 5.83 -4.89 -15.72
C GLU A 112 5.46 -6.35 -16.03
N GLU A 113 5.12 -7.13 -15.01
CA GLU A 113 4.73 -8.54 -15.18
C GLU A 113 3.39 -8.68 -15.90
N TRP A 114 2.45 -7.76 -15.68
CA TRP A 114 1.22 -7.68 -16.48
C TRP A 114 1.55 -7.39 -17.95
N GLN A 115 2.42 -6.42 -18.24
CA GLN A 115 2.81 -6.12 -19.63
C GLN A 115 3.46 -7.33 -20.34
N LYS A 116 4.34 -8.06 -19.64
CA LYS A 116 4.94 -9.31 -20.17
C LYS A 116 3.86 -10.35 -20.46
N SER A 117 2.94 -10.58 -19.52
CA SER A 117 1.84 -11.54 -19.69
C SER A 117 0.89 -11.12 -20.83
N GLY A 118 0.61 -9.82 -20.95
CA GLY A 118 -0.25 -9.25 -22.00
C GLY A 118 0.29 -9.45 -23.41
N SER A 119 1.62 -9.51 -23.57
CA SER A 119 2.26 -9.79 -24.86
C SER A 119 2.13 -11.24 -25.33
N THR A 120 1.66 -12.14 -24.46
CA THR A 120 1.46 -13.57 -24.79
C THR A 120 0.08 -13.87 -25.37
N TYR A 121 -0.87 -12.92 -25.30
CA TYR A 121 -2.19 -13.08 -25.88
C TYR A 121 -2.12 -13.08 -27.41
N THR A 122 -2.67 -14.12 -28.03
CA THR A 122 -2.75 -14.24 -29.50
C THR A 122 -4.03 -13.63 -30.07
N ASN A 123 -5.06 -13.45 -29.26
CA ASN A 123 -6.30 -12.77 -29.65
C ASN A 123 -6.11 -11.25 -29.52
N PRO A 124 -6.30 -10.47 -30.61
CA PRO A 124 -6.05 -9.02 -30.60
C PRO A 124 -7.01 -8.25 -29.69
N ASP A 125 -8.26 -8.69 -29.54
CA ASP A 125 -9.25 -8.04 -28.68
C ASP A 125 -8.88 -8.23 -27.19
N ILE A 126 -8.42 -9.41 -26.81
CA ILE A 126 -7.92 -9.70 -25.45
C ILE A 126 -6.66 -8.88 -25.15
N GLN A 127 -5.74 -8.79 -26.12
CA GLN A 127 -4.53 -8.00 -25.99
C GLN A 127 -4.86 -6.51 -25.76
N LYS A 128 -5.77 -5.96 -26.57
CA LYS A 128 -6.24 -4.58 -26.44
C LYS A 128 -6.91 -4.34 -25.09
N LEU A 129 -7.85 -5.19 -24.68
CA LEU A 129 -8.54 -5.08 -23.39
C LEU A 129 -7.57 -5.13 -22.20
N SER A 130 -6.61 -6.05 -22.23
CA SER A 130 -5.58 -6.14 -21.19
C SER A 130 -4.72 -4.88 -21.13
N GLN A 131 -4.35 -4.32 -22.27
CA GLN A 131 -3.54 -3.11 -22.33
C GLN A 131 -4.31 -1.88 -21.81
N GLU A 132 -5.58 -1.74 -22.21
CA GLU A 132 -6.46 -0.67 -21.73
C GLU A 132 -6.62 -0.72 -20.21
N ARG A 133 -6.91 -1.90 -19.64
CA ARG A 133 -7.05 -2.04 -18.18
C ARG A 133 -5.75 -1.81 -17.43
N ARG A 134 -4.63 -2.32 -17.93
CA ARG A 134 -3.31 -2.07 -17.33
C ARG A 134 -2.99 -0.57 -17.32
N ASN A 135 -3.23 0.13 -18.42
CA ASN A 135 -2.96 1.57 -18.53
C ASN A 135 -3.85 2.40 -17.61
N GLN A 136 -5.15 2.07 -17.51
CA GLN A 136 -6.08 2.73 -16.58
C GLN A 136 -5.60 2.61 -15.14
N LEU A 137 -5.29 1.39 -14.68
CA LEU A 137 -4.85 1.17 -13.30
C LEU A 137 -3.46 1.77 -13.04
N GLN A 138 -2.56 1.73 -14.03
CA GLN A 138 -1.24 2.35 -13.93
C GLN A 138 -1.34 3.88 -13.78
N GLN A 139 -2.32 4.52 -14.44
CA GLN A 139 -2.58 5.94 -14.28
C GLN A 139 -2.99 6.28 -12.85
N THR A 140 -3.95 5.54 -12.28
CA THR A 140 -4.38 5.72 -10.89
C THR A 140 -3.23 5.50 -9.90
N PHE A 141 -2.39 4.47 -10.13
CA PHE A 141 -1.22 4.22 -9.30
C PHE A 141 -0.17 5.34 -9.39
N SER A 142 -0.01 5.97 -10.56
CA SER A 142 0.96 7.05 -10.78
C SER A 142 0.69 8.28 -9.91
N GLU A 143 -0.57 8.53 -9.53
CA GLU A 143 -0.96 9.62 -8.63
C GLU A 143 -0.31 9.48 -7.24
N ILE A 144 -0.13 8.23 -6.77
CA ILE A 144 0.58 7.94 -5.52
C ILE A 144 2.04 8.39 -5.62
N SER A 145 2.72 8.02 -6.71
CA SER A 145 4.11 8.39 -6.97
C SER A 145 4.28 9.90 -7.12
N GLN A 146 3.31 10.59 -7.72
CA GLN A 146 3.32 12.04 -7.86
C GLN A 146 3.17 12.77 -6.52
N ALA A 147 2.39 12.24 -5.58
CA ALA A 147 2.23 12.82 -4.25
C ALA A 147 3.45 12.58 -3.32
N SER A 148 4.23 11.53 -3.58
CA SER A 148 5.28 11.04 -2.68
C SER A 148 6.40 12.06 -2.38
N PRO A 149 6.96 12.82 -3.35
CA PRO A 149 8.00 13.80 -3.05
C PRO A 149 7.57 14.89 -2.07
N GLY A 150 6.33 15.37 -2.19
CA GLY A 150 5.78 16.38 -1.28
C GLY A 150 5.64 15.86 0.15
N VAL A 151 5.10 14.64 0.29
CA VAL A 151 5.00 13.95 1.59
C VAL A 151 6.39 13.76 2.21
N ASN A 152 7.35 13.24 1.44
CA ASN A 152 8.71 12.96 1.92
C ASN A 152 9.41 14.24 2.37
N GLY A 153 9.32 15.32 1.58
CA GLY A 153 9.92 16.61 1.90
C GLY A 153 9.35 17.20 3.19
N SER A 154 8.02 17.30 3.29
CA SER A 154 7.37 17.86 4.47
C SER A 154 7.61 17.01 5.72
N LEU A 155 7.53 15.68 5.62
CA LEU A 155 7.76 14.79 6.75
C LEU A 155 9.19 14.86 7.27
N ASN A 156 10.18 14.85 6.38
CA ASN A 156 11.59 14.96 6.77
C ASN A 156 11.91 16.30 7.44
N ALA A 157 11.35 17.40 6.92
CA ALA A 157 11.50 18.72 7.54
C ALA A 157 10.90 18.74 8.96
N TYR A 158 9.68 18.25 9.12
CA TYR A 158 9.02 18.16 10.42
C TYR A 158 9.80 17.29 11.42
N LEU A 159 10.24 16.09 11.00
CA LEU A 159 11.04 15.18 11.84
C LEU A 159 12.35 15.81 12.30
N SER A 160 13.03 16.53 11.40
CA SER A 160 14.26 17.26 11.73
C SER A 160 14.00 18.33 12.79
N ASP A 161 12.96 19.13 12.61
CA ASP A 161 12.67 20.26 13.50
C ASP A 161 12.26 19.79 14.90
N ILE A 162 11.39 18.78 15.02
CA ILE A 162 11.01 18.24 16.34
C ILE A 162 12.22 17.68 17.08
N LYS A 163 13.17 17.06 16.36
CA LYS A 163 14.40 16.52 16.94
C LYS A 163 15.36 17.60 17.40
N GLN A 164 15.50 18.67 16.63
CA GLN A 164 16.31 19.82 17.00
C GLN A 164 15.71 20.55 18.21
N ILE A 165 14.39 20.72 18.26
CA ILE A 165 13.69 21.29 19.43
C ILE A 165 13.89 20.42 20.67
N GLN A 166 13.79 19.09 20.54
CA GLN A 166 14.10 18.16 21.64
C GLN A 166 15.52 18.40 22.17
N THR A 167 16.49 18.50 21.27
CA THR A 167 17.91 18.73 21.62
C THR A 167 18.12 20.11 22.26
N TYR A 168 17.46 21.14 21.77
CA TYR A 168 17.54 22.48 22.37
C TYR A 168 17.00 22.47 23.80
N LEU A 169 15.78 21.94 23.99
CA LEU A 169 15.11 21.89 25.30
C LEU A 169 15.79 20.94 26.30
N SER A 170 16.55 19.95 25.82
CA SER A 170 17.36 19.11 26.70
C SER A 170 18.52 19.87 27.35
N ASN A 171 18.98 20.95 26.73
CA ASN A 171 20.06 21.79 27.23
C ASN A 171 19.54 22.94 28.09
N ASP A 172 18.40 23.53 27.73
CA ASP A 172 17.80 24.67 28.43
C ASP A 172 16.28 24.53 28.55
N LEU A 173 15.84 23.94 29.65
CA LEU A 173 14.43 23.83 30.03
C LEU A 173 13.99 24.95 30.99
N THR A 174 14.78 26.04 31.10
CA THR A 174 14.37 27.20 31.89
C THR A 174 13.20 27.94 31.21
N PRO A 175 12.44 28.76 31.95
CA PRO A 175 11.41 29.60 31.35
C PRO A 175 11.94 30.46 30.19
N GLN A 176 13.18 30.95 30.29
CA GLN A 176 13.85 31.75 29.27
C GLN A 176 14.16 30.92 28.02
N GLY A 177 14.70 29.71 28.19
CA GLY A 177 14.96 28.78 27.07
C GLY A 177 13.67 28.42 26.33
N ILE A 178 12.61 28.08 27.06
CA ILE A 178 11.30 27.75 26.47
C ILE A 178 10.70 28.97 25.74
N ALA A 179 10.79 30.17 26.33
CA ALA A 179 10.33 31.39 25.70
C ALA A 179 11.10 31.69 24.40
N ALA A 180 12.42 31.47 24.38
CA ALA A 180 13.28 31.72 23.22
C ALA A 180 12.96 30.79 22.04
N ILE A 181 12.71 29.49 22.29
CA ILE A 181 12.38 28.52 21.22
C ILE A 181 10.91 28.54 20.81
N SER A 182 10.02 29.19 21.58
CA SER A 182 8.57 29.19 21.34
C SER A 182 8.15 29.56 19.91
N PRO A 183 8.75 30.56 19.21
CA PRO A 183 8.41 30.85 17.82
C PRO A 183 8.71 29.67 16.87
N VAL A 184 9.88 29.03 17.04
CA VAL A 184 10.29 27.86 16.26
C VAL A 184 9.38 26.67 16.55
N ALA A 185 9.06 26.42 17.82
CA ALA A 185 8.14 25.35 18.20
C ALA A 185 6.75 25.51 17.59
N ARG A 186 6.21 26.74 17.54
CA ARG A 186 4.92 27.02 16.89
C ARG A 186 4.94 26.84 15.38
N ASP A 187 6.01 27.25 14.71
CA ASP A 187 6.22 26.98 13.28
C ASP A 187 6.30 25.47 13.00
N THR A 188 7.00 24.71 13.84
CA THR A 188 7.08 23.25 13.74
C THR A 188 5.72 22.56 13.91
N ILE A 189 4.86 23.05 14.79
CA ILE A 189 3.48 22.55 14.92
C ILE A 189 2.71 22.73 13.59
N GLN A 190 2.82 23.91 12.96
CA GLN A 190 2.20 24.19 11.66
C GLN A 190 2.78 23.33 10.53
N LYS A 191 4.08 23.02 10.58
CA LYS A 191 4.69 22.05 9.66
C LYS A 191 4.09 20.65 9.84
N GLY A 192 3.78 20.24 11.07
CA GLY A 192 3.03 19.01 11.33
C GLY A 192 1.67 18.98 10.63
N ASP A 193 0.91 20.08 10.70
CA ASP A 193 -0.37 20.20 9.97
C ASP A 193 -0.19 20.21 8.44
N SER A 194 0.92 20.76 7.96
CA SER A 194 1.28 20.71 6.55
C SER A 194 1.56 19.27 6.09
N VAL A 195 2.25 18.45 6.90
CA VAL A 195 2.42 17.02 6.63
C VAL A 195 1.07 16.31 6.56
N LYS A 196 0.17 16.56 7.52
CA LYS A 196 -1.18 15.98 7.55
C LYS A 196 -1.99 16.31 6.30
N SER A 197 -1.80 17.52 5.75
CA SER A 197 -2.42 17.94 4.50
C SER A 197 -1.77 17.28 3.28
N ALA A 198 -0.44 17.21 3.26
CA ALA A 198 0.34 16.61 2.16
C ALA A 198 0.06 15.11 1.96
N VAL A 199 -0.29 14.37 3.02
CA VAL A 199 -0.62 12.94 2.91
C VAL A 199 -2.03 12.65 2.40
N GLN A 200 -2.95 13.62 2.36
CA GLN A 200 -4.34 13.37 1.94
C GLN A 200 -4.47 12.93 0.48
N PRO A 201 -3.82 13.58 -0.51
CA PRO A 201 -3.88 13.13 -1.90
C PRO A 201 -3.34 11.71 -2.07
N MET A 202 -2.27 11.38 -1.35
CA MET A 202 -1.69 10.04 -1.35
C MET A 202 -2.68 9.00 -0.79
N LEU A 203 -3.30 9.28 0.36
CA LEU A 203 -4.31 8.40 0.96
C LEU A 203 -5.49 8.17 0.01
N ALA A 204 -5.97 9.23 -0.66
CA ALA A 204 -7.06 9.14 -1.62
C ALA A 204 -6.67 8.33 -2.87
N ALA A 205 -5.46 8.53 -3.40
CA ALA A 205 -4.95 7.77 -4.55
C ALA A 205 -4.77 6.29 -4.22
N THR A 206 -4.24 5.96 -3.04
CA THR A 206 -4.12 4.57 -2.57
C THR A 206 -5.48 3.89 -2.45
N ALA A 207 -6.48 4.58 -1.89
CA ALA A 207 -7.84 4.05 -1.77
C ALA A 207 -8.51 3.81 -3.14
N ARG A 208 -8.33 4.74 -4.09
CA ARG A 208 -8.82 4.57 -5.47
C ARG A 208 -8.18 3.38 -6.16
N ALA A 209 -6.85 3.30 -6.13
CA ALA A 209 -6.11 2.19 -6.74
C ALA A 209 -6.56 0.84 -6.15
N ARG A 210 -6.80 0.78 -4.84
CA ARG A 210 -7.32 -0.41 -4.18
C ARG A 210 -8.72 -0.81 -4.65
N SER A 211 -9.64 0.14 -4.79
CA SER A 211 -11.01 -0.12 -5.29
C SER A 211 -10.96 -0.68 -6.71
N GLU A 212 -10.20 -0.04 -7.60
CA GLU A 212 -10.05 -0.49 -8.98
C GLU A 212 -9.46 -1.89 -9.08
N MET A 213 -8.47 -2.23 -8.23
CA MET A 213 -7.88 -3.57 -8.18
C MET A 213 -8.88 -4.63 -7.70
N SER A 214 -9.74 -4.30 -6.72
CA SER A 214 -10.79 -5.21 -6.26
C SER A 214 -11.90 -5.43 -7.28
N GLU A 215 -12.29 -4.40 -8.02
CA GLU A 215 -13.33 -4.47 -9.05
C GLU A 215 -12.82 -5.21 -10.29
N GLY A 216 -11.53 -5.03 -10.64
CA GLY A 216 -10.86 -5.76 -11.71
C GLY A 216 -10.73 -7.26 -11.43
N ALA A 217 -10.49 -7.65 -10.18
CA ALA A 217 -10.46 -9.06 -9.76
C ALA A 217 -11.83 -9.75 -9.91
N ALA A 218 -12.93 -9.03 -9.67
CA ALA A 218 -14.28 -9.54 -9.87
C ALA A 218 -14.64 -9.71 -11.36
N ALA A 219 -14.19 -8.79 -12.22
CA ALA A 219 -14.43 -8.87 -13.67
C ALA A 219 -13.64 -10.00 -14.35
N GLY A 220 -12.40 -10.26 -13.91
CA GLY A 220 -11.54 -11.33 -14.44
C GLY A 220 -12.00 -12.76 -14.12
N GLY A 221 -12.86 -12.94 -13.12
CA GLY A 221 -13.48 -14.24 -12.78
C GLY A 221 -14.74 -14.57 -13.58
N SER A 222 -15.26 -13.63 -14.38
CA SER A 222 -16.55 -13.76 -15.09
C SER A 222 -16.41 -14.13 -16.58
N ALA A 223 -15.20 -14.18 -17.13
CA ALA A 223 -14.96 -14.53 -18.54
C ALA A 223 -15.09 -16.04 -18.86
N GLY A 224 -15.88 -16.75 -18.05
CA GLY A 224 -16.14 -18.19 -18.13
C GLY A 224 -17.60 -18.54 -17.86
N GLN A 225 -18.56 -17.70 -18.27
CA GLN A 225 -19.95 -18.15 -18.39
C GLN A 225 -20.69 -17.34 -19.46
N SER A 226 -20.70 -17.90 -20.67
CA SER A 226 -21.61 -17.52 -21.73
C SER A 226 -22.99 -18.14 -21.45
N THR A 227 -24.03 -17.37 -21.77
CA THR A 227 -25.45 -17.68 -21.97
C THR A 227 -26.39 -17.82 -20.76
N GLY A 228 -27.28 -16.82 -20.63
CA GLY A 228 -28.64 -16.97 -20.11
C GLY A 228 -28.93 -16.30 -18.77
N GLY A 229 -29.69 -15.19 -18.78
CA GLY A 229 -30.33 -14.71 -17.55
C GLY A 229 -30.54 -13.20 -17.40
N SER A 230 -30.95 -12.49 -18.45
CA SER A 230 -31.39 -11.08 -18.35
C SER A 230 -32.85 -10.98 -17.90
N GLU A 231 -33.22 -11.56 -16.75
CA GLU A 231 -34.56 -11.37 -16.14
C GLU A 231 -34.53 -11.24 -14.60
N GLY A 232 -33.42 -11.56 -13.92
CA GLY A 232 -33.37 -11.55 -12.43
C GLY A 232 -32.95 -10.23 -11.76
N TYR A 233 -32.33 -9.30 -12.49
CA TYR A 233 -31.72 -8.10 -11.88
C TYR A 233 -32.68 -6.92 -11.70
N GLN A 234 -33.80 -6.86 -12.42
CA GLN A 234 -34.78 -5.78 -12.26
C GLN A 234 -35.76 -6.03 -11.10
N GLN A 235 -36.03 -7.29 -10.74
CA GLN A 235 -36.93 -7.62 -9.63
C GLN A 235 -36.36 -7.17 -8.27
N ASN A 236 -35.05 -7.32 -8.07
CA ASN A 236 -34.42 -7.09 -6.76
C ASN A 236 -34.23 -5.59 -6.43
N GLN A 237 -34.27 -4.70 -7.44
CA GLN A 237 -34.26 -3.25 -7.20
C GLN A 237 -35.66 -2.69 -6.92
N GLN A 238 -36.71 -3.31 -7.45
CA GLN A 238 -38.09 -2.91 -7.19
C GLN A 238 -38.54 -3.32 -5.78
N ASP A 239 -38.10 -4.48 -5.29
CA ASP A 239 -38.40 -4.93 -3.92
C ASP A 239 -37.67 -4.10 -2.86
N GLN A 240 -36.48 -3.58 -3.15
CA GLN A 240 -35.78 -2.68 -2.22
C GLN A 240 -36.38 -1.27 -2.17
N GLN A 241 -36.95 -0.76 -3.27
CA GLN A 241 -37.64 0.54 -3.25
C GLN A 241 -39.01 0.49 -2.56
N ASN A 242 -39.65 -0.67 -2.52
CA ASN A 242 -40.93 -0.85 -1.82
C ASN A 242 -40.78 -1.12 -0.31
N MET A 243 -39.57 -1.39 0.17
CA MET A 243 -39.31 -1.63 1.60
C MET A 243 -39.10 -0.33 2.40
N PHE A 244 -39.01 0.83 1.73
CA PHE A 244 -38.81 2.15 2.33
C PHE A 244 -39.94 3.15 2.00
N ARG A 245 -41.13 2.66 1.65
CA ARG A 245 -42.35 3.46 1.53
C ARG A 245 -43.37 3.05 2.58
#